data_AF-A0A6A6XT50-F1
#
_entry.id   AF-A0A6A6XT50-F1
#
_cell.length_a   1.000
_cell.length_b   1.000
_cell.length_c   1.000
_cell.angle_alpha   90.00
_cell.angle_beta   90.00
_cell.angle_gamma   90.00
#
_symmetry.space_group_name_H-M   'P 1'
#
loop_
_entity.id
_entity.type
_entity.pdbx_description
1 polymer ?
#
loop_
_entity_poly.entity_id
_entity_poly.type
_entity_poly.pdbx_seq_one_letter_code
_entity_poly.pdbx_strand_id
1 'polypeptide(L)'
;MTTSASSARPPCTCRRTFGCRVFKHNVNAAEHSAEGLGRAFGTGRALAAHGIRVDVPDSWPLPAELNKHIEQVLLAQRASNTPRSPDASKIVRIRRSAALQNEYTGICIIKPLLLFCGGNQLVIRGIPKITSQLKISLSRDYLPPELGNITSRLTQPQPDTAIGYLSRLEAMNFFPELESAFSMQDKAFLKEFNLSSTMHFPFLTSQWSGAGKSRMIGECQSARDGSTIVKYLNEFHSVANGRPATAVEASHISVTSDMDTINI
;
A
#
# COMPACT_ATOMS: atom_id res chain seq x y z
N MET A 1 29.82 37.43 8.44
CA MET A 1 29.98 35.96 8.44
C MET A 1 29.04 35.37 9.47
N THR A 2 27.87 34.91 9.05
CA THR A 2 26.85 34.31 9.92
C THR A 2 26.41 33.02 9.25
N THR A 3 26.92 31.90 9.74
CA THR A 3 26.54 30.55 9.33
C THR A 3 25.18 30.21 9.94
N SER A 4 24.14 30.08 9.12
CA SER A 4 22.85 29.52 9.54
C SER A 4 22.91 28.00 9.46
N ALA A 5 22.69 27.35 10.60
CA ALA A 5 22.62 25.90 10.71
C ALA A 5 21.29 25.39 10.12
N SER A 6 21.38 24.57 9.08
CA SER A 6 20.27 23.83 8.51
C SER A 6 19.87 22.68 9.45
N SER A 7 18.78 22.86 10.18
CA SER A 7 18.14 21.82 11.00
C SER A 7 17.41 20.82 10.09
N ALA A 8 18.10 19.76 9.68
CA ALA A 8 17.47 18.59 9.06
C ALA A 8 16.57 17.88 10.10
N ARG A 9 15.25 17.84 9.86
CA ARG A 9 14.32 17.06 10.68
C ARG A 9 14.36 15.59 10.26
N PRO A 10 14.46 14.63 11.20
CA PRO A 10 14.46 13.22 10.89
C PRO A 10 13.07 12.75 10.41
N PRO A 11 12.99 11.74 9.52
CA PRO A 11 11.73 11.18 9.04
C PRO A 11 10.91 10.55 10.18
N CYS A 12 9.63 10.93 10.26
CA CYS A 12 8.69 10.46 11.27
C CYS A 12 8.15 9.06 10.94
N THR A 13 8.47 8.03 11.73
CA THR A 13 8.05 6.62 11.49
C THR A 13 7.12 6.09 12.58
N CYS A 14 5.79 6.25 12.45
CA CYS A 14 4.76 5.91 13.47
C CYS A 14 4.71 4.40 13.82
N ARG A 15 4.41 4.03 15.09
CA ARG A 15 4.39 2.61 15.56
C ARG A 15 3.14 2.24 16.38
N ARG A 16 2.63 1.04 16.07
CA ARG A 16 1.76 0.07 16.78
C ARG A 16 0.25 0.05 16.48
N THR A 17 -0.19 -1.18 16.16
CA THR A 17 -1.56 -1.71 16.08
C THR A 17 -2.60 -0.75 15.55
N PHE A 18 -2.39 -0.34 14.31
CA PHE A 18 -3.52 -0.01 13.47
C PHE A 18 -4.47 -1.21 13.44
N GLY A 19 -5.77 -0.96 13.39
CA GLY A 19 -6.72 -1.90 12.79
C GLY A 19 -6.36 -2.27 11.33
N CYS A 20 -5.28 -1.70 10.77
CA CYS A 20 -4.63 -2.16 9.55
C CYS A 20 -3.83 -3.44 9.81
N ARG A 21 -4.37 -4.55 9.33
CA ARG A 21 -3.54 -5.72 9.02
C ARG A 21 -2.60 -5.32 7.88
N VAL A 22 -1.29 -5.51 8.09
CA VAL A 22 -0.35 -5.65 6.99
C VAL A 22 -0.68 -6.99 6.35
N PHE A 23 -1.27 -6.98 5.17
CA PHE A 23 -1.59 -8.22 4.47
C PHE A 23 -0.29 -8.88 4.00
N LYS A 24 -0.05 -10.07 4.54
CA LYS A 24 1.07 -10.93 4.24
C LYS A 24 0.71 -11.73 2.98
N HIS A 25 1.14 -11.27 1.80
CA HIS A 25 0.94 -12.05 0.57
C HIS A 25 2.12 -13.01 0.38
N ASN A 26 1.86 -14.29 0.60
CA ASN A 26 2.76 -15.36 0.18
C ASN A 26 2.00 -16.26 -0.79
N VAL A 27 2.50 -16.37 -2.02
CA VAL A 27 1.93 -17.25 -3.05
C VAL A 27 2.63 -18.59 -2.89
N ASN A 28 1.99 -19.58 -2.23
CA ASN A 28 2.21 -21.01 -2.44
C ASN A 28 1.18 -21.93 -1.74
N ALA A 29 0.72 -22.91 -2.53
CA ALA A 29 0.04 -24.20 -2.26
C ALA A 29 -1.09 -24.33 -1.21
N ALA A 30 -2.32 -24.47 -1.71
CA ALA A 30 -3.44 -25.37 -1.33
C ALA A 30 -4.16 -25.31 0.06
N GLU A 31 -5.49 -25.47 -0.08
CA GLU A 31 -6.58 -25.94 0.80
C GLU A 31 -6.95 -25.20 2.11
N HIS A 32 -8.08 -24.48 2.09
CA HIS A 32 -9.37 -24.91 2.69
C HIS A 32 -10.51 -23.90 2.37
N SER A 33 -11.73 -24.44 2.33
CA SER A 33 -12.99 -23.85 1.85
C SER A 33 -13.56 -22.74 2.73
N ALA A 34 -14.15 -21.72 2.10
CA ALA A 34 -15.24 -20.91 2.67
C ALA A 34 -16.29 -20.62 1.58
N GLU A 35 -17.49 -21.18 1.77
CA GLU A 35 -18.70 -20.88 0.99
C GLU A 35 -19.43 -19.66 1.57
N GLY A 36 -20.01 -18.81 0.71
CA GLY A 36 -21.06 -17.87 1.09
C GLY A 36 -20.95 -16.44 0.54
N LEU A 37 -21.88 -16.14 -0.37
CA LEU A 37 -22.40 -14.83 -0.80
C LEU A 37 -21.60 -13.89 -1.73
N GLY A 38 -22.25 -13.56 -2.86
CA GLY A 38 -22.24 -12.24 -3.48
C GLY A 38 -21.42 -12.10 -4.76
N ARG A 39 -22.10 -11.98 -5.91
CA ARG A 39 -21.51 -11.43 -7.14
C ARG A 39 -21.26 -9.93 -6.95
N ALA A 40 -20.12 -9.56 -6.38
CA ALA A 40 -19.51 -8.24 -6.54
C ALA A 40 -18.11 -8.25 -5.92
N PHE A 41 -17.09 -7.97 -6.75
CA PHE A 41 -15.66 -7.93 -6.40
C PHE A 41 -15.06 -9.31 -6.07
N GLY A 42 -13.81 -9.54 -6.46
CA GLY A 42 -13.14 -10.84 -6.34
C GLY A 42 -13.35 -11.46 -4.96
N THR A 43 -14.22 -12.46 -4.90
CA THR A 43 -14.58 -13.13 -3.66
C THR A 43 -13.34 -13.83 -3.09
N GLY A 44 -13.30 -14.11 -1.79
CA GLY A 44 -12.20 -14.89 -1.20
C GLY A 44 -11.91 -16.18 -1.97
N ARG A 45 -12.94 -16.79 -2.58
CA ARG A 45 -12.81 -17.94 -3.48
C ARG A 45 -12.05 -17.63 -4.78
N ALA A 46 -12.33 -16.49 -5.43
CA ALA A 46 -11.57 -16.07 -6.61
C ALA A 46 -10.11 -15.79 -6.24
N LEU A 47 -9.85 -15.13 -5.11
CA LEU A 47 -8.47 -14.91 -4.64
C LEU A 47 -7.74 -16.23 -4.36
N ALA A 48 -8.40 -17.18 -3.70
CA ALA A 48 -7.84 -18.50 -3.43
C ALA A 48 -7.49 -19.27 -4.71
N ALA A 49 -8.30 -19.17 -5.75
CA ALA A 49 -8.02 -19.75 -7.05
C ALA A 49 -6.78 -19.14 -7.74
N HIS A 50 -6.29 -17.98 -7.30
CA HIS A 50 -5.02 -17.39 -7.74
C HIS A 50 -3.88 -17.61 -6.73
N GLY A 51 -4.10 -18.45 -5.71
CA GLY A 51 -3.14 -18.66 -4.63
C GLY A 51 -2.99 -17.45 -3.70
N ILE A 52 -3.93 -16.49 -3.75
CA ILE A 52 -3.93 -15.31 -2.88
C ILE A 52 -4.74 -15.65 -1.64
N ARG A 53 -4.07 -15.64 -0.48
CA ARG A 53 -4.69 -15.88 0.82
C ARG A 53 -5.05 -14.56 1.49
N VAL A 54 -6.20 -14.52 2.15
CA VAL A 54 -6.71 -13.41 2.95
C VAL A 54 -6.99 -13.94 4.35
N ASP A 55 -6.84 -13.11 5.38
CA ASP A 55 -7.13 -13.48 6.78
C ASP A 55 -6.34 -14.71 7.29
N VAL A 56 -5.05 -14.79 6.92
CA VAL A 56 -4.17 -15.85 7.42
C VAL A 56 -3.88 -15.68 8.92
N PRO A 57 -3.80 -16.77 9.71
CA PRO A 57 -3.43 -16.69 11.12
C PRO A 57 -2.06 -16.03 11.33
N ASP A 58 -1.85 -15.38 12.47
CA ASP A 58 -0.56 -14.74 12.79
C ASP A 58 0.61 -15.72 12.82
N SER A 59 0.33 -16.99 13.14
CA SER A 59 1.28 -18.10 13.14
C SER A 59 1.65 -18.61 11.74
N TRP A 60 1.06 -18.06 10.67
CA TRP A 60 1.37 -18.47 9.31
C TRP A 60 2.84 -18.19 8.98
N PRO A 61 3.61 -19.20 8.49
CA PRO A 61 5.03 -19.04 8.29
C PRO A 61 5.32 -18.04 7.16
N LEU A 62 6.21 -17.10 7.46
CA LEU A 62 6.77 -16.15 6.50
C LEU A 62 8.18 -16.58 6.09
N PRO A 63 8.65 -16.21 4.89
CA PRO A 63 10.06 -16.32 4.55
C PRO A 63 10.92 -15.64 5.63
N ALA A 64 11.97 -16.32 6.08
CA ALA A 64 12.75 -15.89 7.25
C ALA A 64 13.27 -14.45 7.13
N GLU A 65 13.74 -14.07 5.94
CA GLU A 65 14.23 -12.72 5.64
C GLU A 65 13.12 -11.66 5.76
N LEU A 66 11.92 -11.97 5.25
CA LEU A 66 10.77 -11.08 5.36
C LEU A 66 10.29 -10.96 6.81
N ASN A 67 10.24 -12.07 7.55
CA ASN A 67 9.89 -12.04 8.97
C ASN A 67 10.88 -11.18 9.77
N LYS A 68 12.18 -11.36 9.52
CA LYS A 68 13.23 -10.54 10.12
C LYS A 68 13.07 -9.07 9.78
N HIS A 69 12.79 -8.73 8.51
CA HIS A 69 12.55 -7.35 8.10
C HIS A 69 11.31 -6.75 8.80
N ILE A 70 10.22 -7.51 8.90
CA ILE A 70 9.02 -7.08 9.62
C ILE A 70 9.35 -6.81 11.09
N GLU A 71 10.02 -7.72 11.79
CA GLU A 71 10.33 -7.56 13.21
C GLU A 71 11.31 -6.41 13.48
N GLN A 72 12.36 -6.31 12.66
CA GLN A 72 13.49 -5.40 12.88
C GLN A 72 13.30 -4.00 12.30
N VAL A 73 12.46 -3.86 11.27
CA VAL A 73 12.25 -2.58 10.57
C VAL A 73 10.83 -2.09 10.78
N LEU A 74 9.82 -2.88 10.39
CA LEU A 74 8.43 -2.41 10.40
C LEU A 74 7.83 -2.36 11.81
N LEU A 75 8.14 -3.38 12.62
CA LEU A 75 7.69 -3.51 14.00
C LEU A 75 8.76 -3.06 14.99
N ALA A 76 9.91 -2.54 14.55
CA ALA A 76 11.01 -2.14 15.42
C ALA A 76 10.54 -1.26 16.59
N GLN A 77 10.99 -1.56 17.81
CA GLN A 77 10.65 -0.71 18.96
C GLN A 77 11.26 0.67 18.82
N ARG A 78 10.43 1.70 18.69
CA ARG A 78 10.86 3.07 18.95
C ARG A 78 11.45 3.11 20.36
N ALA A 79 12.58 3.79 20.52
CA ALA A 79 13.12 4.07 21.84
C ALA A 79 12.06 4.84 22.66
N SER A 80 11.99 4.58 23.96
CA SER A 80 10.96 5.16 24.85
C SER A 80 10.94 6.69 24.86
N ASN A 81 12.06 7.32 24.47
CA ASN A 81 12.24 8.75 24.36
C ASN A 81 11.86 9.34 22.98
N THR A 82 11.45 8.52 22.01
CA THR A 82 11.08 9.01 20.67
C THR A 82 9.68 9.63 20.71
N PRO A 83 9.52 10.93 20.40
CA PRO A 83 8.21 11.57 20.41
C PRO A 83 7.19 10.84 19.54
N ARG A 84 5.97 10.69 20.05
CA ARG A 84 4.85 10.15 19.27
C ARG A 84 4.53 11.10 18.12
N SER A 85 4.00 10.55 17.02
CA SER A 85 3.49 11.40 15.94
C SER A 85 2.39 12.31 16.53
N PRO A 86 2.48 13.64 16.37
CA PRO A 86 1.42 14.54 16.83
C PRO A 86 0.07 14.23 16.14
N ASP A 87 0.10 13.58 14.97
CA ASP A 87 -1.10 13.21 14.24
C ASP A 87 -1.80 11.97 14.81
N ALA A 88 -1.07 11.08 15.51
CA ALA A 88 -1.68 9.91 16.17
C ALA A 88 -2.73 10.34 17.22
N SER A 89 -2.37 11.28 18.10
CA SER A 89 -3.30 11.82 19.09
C SER A 89 -4.49 12.54 18.45
N LYS A 90 -4.28 13.21 17.30
CA LYS A 90 -5.36 13.85 16.55
C LYS A 90 -6.33 12.82 16.00
N ILE A 91 -5.85 11.72 15.43
CA ILE A 91 -6.71 10.64 14.92
C ILE A 91 -7.58 10.07 16.03
N VAL A 92 -7.00 9.76 17.20
CA VAL A 92 -7.77 9.25 18.35
C VAL A 92 -8.90 10.21 18.75
N ARG A 93 -8.65 11.53 18.68
CA ARG A 93 -9.65 12.55 18.98
C ARG A 93 -10.75 12.65 17.93
N ILE A 94 -10.41 12.56 16.64
CA ILE A 94 -11.37 12.83 15.56
C ILE A 94 -12.05 11.59 14.97
N ARG A 95 -11.51 10.38 15.20
CA ARG A 95 -12.03 9.13 14.62
C ARG A 95 -13.52 8.94 14.82
N ARG A 96 -14.04 9.24 16.03
CA ARG A 96 -15.46 9.07 16.34
C ARG A 96 -16.33 10.03 15.53
N SER A 97 -15.87 11.26 15.33
CA SER A 97 -16.57 12.23 14.50
C SER A 97 -16.51 11.82 13.01
N ALA A 98 -15.35 11.36 12.54
CA ALA A 98 -15.17 10.88 11.17
C ALA A 98 -16.03 9.65 10.84
N ALA A 99 -16.20 8.73 11.79
CA ALA A 99 -17.06 7.54 11.65
C ALA A 99 -18.55 7.89 11.52
N LEU A 100 -18.99 9.04 12.06
CA LEU A 100 -20.36 9.54 11.91
C LEU A 100 -20.61 10.23 10.56
N GLN A 101 -19.56 10.47 9.78
CA GLN A 101 -19.68 11.06 8.45
C GLN A 101 -19.91 9.98 7.39
N ASN A 102 -20.30 10.39 6.19
CA ASN A 102 -20.22 9.49 5.04
C ASN A 102 -18.76 9.10 4.76
N GLU A 103 -18.55 7.97 4.07
CA GLU A 103 -17.23 7.40 3.80
C GLU A 103 -16.25 8.39 3.19
N TYR A 104 -16.67 9.16 2.18
CA TYR A 104 -15.81 10.13 1.52
C TYR A 104 -15.34 11.23 2.49
N THR A 105 -16.26 11.82 3.25
CA THR A 105 -15.93 12.85 4.24
C THR A 105 -15.05 12.29 5.35
N GLY A 106 -15.33 11.08 5.85
CA GLY A 106 -14.49 10.41 6.84
C GLY A 106 -13.05 10.18 6.34
N ILE A 107 -12.91 9.72 5.09
CA ILE A 107 -11.59 9.53 4.44
C ILE A 107 -10.86 10.85 4.34
N CYS A 108 -11.52 11.93 3.89
CA CYS A 108 -10.90 13.25 3.79
C CYS A 108 -10.37 13.78 5.12
N ILE A 109 -11.02 13.42 6.24
CA ILE A 109 -10.60 13.81 7.60
C ILE A 109 -9.41 12.97 8.09
N ILE A 110 -9.47 11.65 7.90
CA ILE A 110 -8.49 10.72 8.49
C ILE A 110 -7.24 10.55 7.61
N LYS A 111 -7.41 10.45 6.30
CA LYS A 111 -6.32 10.19 5.34
C LYS A 111 -5.10 11.10 5.54
N PRO A 112 -5.24 12.43 5.69
CA PRO A 112 -4.08 13.33 5.88
C PRO A 112 -3.27 13.08 7.15
N LEU A 113 -3.87 12.43 8.15
CA LEU A 113 -3.23 12.13 9.42
C LEU A 113 -2.63 10.72 9.44
N LEU A 114 -3.26 9.80 8.71
CA LEU A 114 -2.89 8.39 8.68
C LEU A 114 -1.82 8.10 7.63
N LEU A 115 -1.97 8.70 6.45
CA LEU A 115 -1.10 8.49 5.30
C LEU A 115 -0.29 9.75 5.04
N PHE A 116 0.96 9.57 4.62
CA PHE A 116 1.74 10.69 4.11
C PHE A 116 1.30 11.05 2.70
N CYS A 117 1.44 12.32 2.36
CA CYS A 117 1.06 12.85 1.06
C CYS A 117 2.30 13.11 0.20
N GLY A 118 2.15 12.89 -1.10
CA GLY A 118 3.16 13.25 -2.09
C GLY A 118 3.25 14.77 -2.31
N GLY A 119 4.37 15.23 -2.88
CA GLY A 119 4.63 16.63 -3.19
C GLY A 119 3.65 17.25 -4.18
N ASN A 120 2.83 16.43 -4.84
CA ASN A 120 1.74 16.85 -5.72
C ASN A 120 0.50 17.39 -4.99
N GLN A 121 0.44 17.30 -3.66
CA GLN A 121 -0.67 17.87 -2.89
C GLN A 121 -0.31 19.26 -2.37
N LEU A 122 -0.96 20.30 -2.89
CA LEU A 122 -0.67 21.70 -2.57
C LEU A 122 -1.03 22.12 -1.14
N VAL A 123 -1.98 21.42 -0.50
CA VAL A 123 -2.55 21.79 0.80
C VAL A 123 -1.67 21.36 1.98
N ILE A 124 -0.83 20.36 1.78
CA ILE A 124 0.02 19.76 2.80
C ILE A 124 1.44 19.79 2.24
N ARG A 125 2.44 20.10 3.07
CA ARG A 125 3.85 20.02 2.64
C ARG A 125 4.21 18.55 2.38
N GLY A 126 3.88 18.07 1.18
CA GLY A 126 4.05 16.69 0.77
C GLY A 126 5.51 16.32 0.62
N ILE A 127 5.79 15.02 0.59
CA ILE A 127 7.14 14.51 0.41
C ILE A 127 7.55 14.69 -1.05
N PRO A 128 8.66 15.40 -1.34
CA PRO A 128 9.14 15.57 -2.71
C PRO A 128 9.31 14.23 -3.42
N LYS A 129 9.11 14.19 -4.74
CA LYS A 129 9.28 13.00 -5.60
C LYS A 129 8.32 11.84 -5.33
N ILE A 130 7.45 11.98 -4.35
CA ILE A 130 6.39 11.02 -4.03
C ILE A 130 5.06 11.58 -4.52
N THR A 131 4.17 10.71 -4.96
CA THR A 131 2.79 11.04 -5.34
C THR A 131 1.80 10.18 -4.56
N SER A 132 0.65 10.75 -4.24
CA SER A 132 -0.50 10.02 -3.70
C SER A 132 -1.65 10.14 -4.68
N GLN A 133 -2.12 9.00 -5.21
CA GLN A 133 -3.16 8.94 -6.22
C GLN A 133 -4.36 8.13 -5.72
N LEU A 134 -5.55 8.60 -6.08
CA LEU A 134 -6.80 7.95 -5.72
C LEU A 134 -7.25 7.05 -6.86
N LYS A 135 -7.73 5.85 -6.52
CA LYS A 135 -8.37 4.92 -7.49
C LYS A 135 -7.52 4.67 -8.74
N ILE A 136 -6.19 4.63 -8.59
CA ILE A 136 -5.29 4.37 -9.72
C ILE A 136 -5.51 2.93 -10.21
N SER A 137 -5.71 2.76 -11.51
CA SER A 137 -5.83 1.43 -12.10
C SER A 137 -4.44 0.83 -12.30
N LEU A 138 -4.17 -0.32 -11.68
CA LEU A 138 -2.93 -1.06 -11.89
C LEU A 138 -3.03 -1.94 -13.13
N SER A 139 -1.90 -2.21 -13.80
CA SER A 139 -1.86 -3.05 -14.99
C SER A 139 -2.32 -4.47 -14.68
N ARG A 140 -3.11 -5.04 -15.59
CA ARG A 140 -3.60 -6.42 -15.50
C ARG A 140 -2.53 -7.45 -15.85
N ASP A 141 -1.43 -7.02 -16.47
CA ASP A 141 -0.33 -7.90 -16.86
C ASP A 141 0.35 -8.51 -15.62
N TYR A 142 0.32 -7.76 -14.51
CA TYR A 142 0.81 -8.19 -13.22
C TYR A 142 -0.27 -8.85 -12.33
N LEU A 143 -1.42 -9.25 -12.87
CA LEU A 143 -2.33 -10.12 -12.11
C LEU A 143 -1.67 -11.49 -11.89
N PRO A 144 -1.76 -12.08 -10.68
CA PRO A 144 -1.32 -13.44 -10.47
C PRO A 144 -2.06 -14.41 -11.41
N PRO A 145 -1.40 -15.48 -11.89
CA PRO A 145 -2.05 -16.48 -12.73
C PRO A 145 -3.15 -17.24 -11.97
N GLU A 146 -4.12 -17.79 -12.69
CA GLU A 146 -5.10 -18.73 -12.14
C GLU A 146 -4.41 -20.07 -11.82
N LEU A 147 -4.71 -20.66 -10.67
CA LEU A 147 -4.28 -21.98 -10.23
C LEU A 147 -5.44 -22.98 -10.42
N GLY A 148 -5.26 -23.92 -11.35
CA GLY A 148 -6.21 -25.02 -11.58
C GLY A 148 -7.32 -24.69 -12.59
N ASN A 149 -8.40 -25.49 -12.55
CA ASN A 149 -9.43 -25.51 -13.60
C ASN A 149 -10.65 -24.62 -13.31
N ILE A 150 -10.64 -23.86 -12.20
CA ILE A 150 -11.74 -22.94 -11.87
C ILE A 150 -11.45 -21.62 -12.58
N THR A 151 -12.23 -21.31 -13.62
CA THR A 151 -12.16 -20.02 -14.29
C THR A 151 -12.69 -18.93 -13.35
N SER A 152 -11.79 -18.20 -12.72
CA SER A 152 -12.15 -17.08 -11.85
C SER A 152 -11.34 -15.85 -12.22
N ARG A 153 -11.93 -14.95 -13.00
CA ARG A 153 -11.20 -13.76 -13.44
C ARG A 153 -11.13 -12.71 -12.34
N LEU A 154 -9.91 -12.38 -11.89
CA LEU A 154 -9.71 -11.20 -11.05
C LEU A 154 -10.06 -9.91 -11.82
N THR A 155 -10.77 -9.02 -11.13
CA THR A 155 -11.03 -7.65 -11.61
C THR A 155 -9.73 -6.87 -11.68
N GLN A 156 -9.72 -5.75 -12.42
CA GLN A 156 -8.55 -4.88 -12.44
C GLN A 156 -8.23 -4.38 -11.02
N PRO A 157 -6.96 -4.45 -10.58
CA PRO A 157 -6.56 -3.94 -9.29
C PRO A 157 -6.63 -2.41 -9.25
N GLN A 158 -7.21 -1.87 -8.19
CA GLN A 158 -7.49 -0.45 -8.06
C GLN A 158 -7.56 -0.08 -6.57
N PRO A 159 -6.43 0.28 -5.95
CA PRO A 159 -6.43 0.71 -4.55
C PRO A 159 -7.12 2.06 -4.40
N ASP A 160 -7.79 2.27 -3.26
CA ASP A 160 -8.44 3.55 -2.98
C ASP A 160 -7.43 4.69 -2.90
N THR A 161 -6.27 4.42 -2.32
CA THR A 161 -5.12 5.30 -2.38
C THR A 161 -3.86 4.46 -2.64
N ALA A 162 -3.06 4.88 -3.61
CA ALA A 162 -1.71 4.38 -3.81
C ALA A 162 -0.73 5.51 -3.55
N ILE A 163 0.41 5.16 -2.95
CA ILE A 163 1.52 6.08 -2.72
C ILE A 163 2.78 5.40 -3.24
N GLY A 164 3.49 6.13 -4.09
CA GLY A 164 4.67 5.66 -4.80
C GLY A 164 5.47 6.83 -5.32
N TYR A 165 6.49 6.53 -6.11
CA TYR A 165 7.29 7.57 -6.75
C TYR A 165 6.53 8.22 -7.90
N LEU A 166 6.66 9.55 -7.97
CA LEU A 166 6.12 10.37 -9.03
C LEU A 166 6.81 10.03 -10.36
N SER A 167 6.04 9.65 -11.39
CA SER A 167 6.61 9.45 -12.71
C SER A 167 6.98 10.79 -13.33
N ARG A 168 7.99 10.83 -14.20
CA ARG A 168 8.36 12.06 -14.90
C ARG A 168 7.21 12.62 -15.73
N LEU A 169 6.44 11.75 -16.37
CA LEU A 169 5.28 12.18 -17.16
C LEU A 169 4.26 12.91 -16.27
N GLU A 170 4.01 12.38 -15.07
CA GLU A 170 3.12 13.01 -14.12
C GLU A 170 3.70 14.29 -13.54
N ALA A 171 5.01 14.32 -13.25
CA ALA A 171 5.69 15.48 -12.69
C ALA A 171 5.60 16.73 -13.59
N MET A 172 5.66 16.52 -14.92
CA MET A 172 5.54 17.57 -15.95
C MET A 172 4.15 18.19 -16.02
N ASN A 173 3.11 17.57 -15.44
CA ASN A 173 1.74 18.09 -15.44
C ASN A 173 1.51 19.20 -14.39
N PHE A 174 2.51 19.52 -13.57
CA PHE A 174 2.42 20.50 -12.48
C PHE A 174 3.13 21.81 -12.85
N PHE A 175 2.66 22.93 -12.27
CA PHE A 175 3.30 24.24 -12.41
C PHE A 175 3.54 24.87 -11.02
N PRO A 176 4.80 25.09 -10.61
CA PRO A 176 6.03 24.68 -11.29
C PRO A 176 6.15 23.15 -11.42
N GLU A 177 6.92 22.67 -12.41
CA GLU A 177 7.17 21.24 -12.61
C GLU A 177 7.73 20.63 -11.32
N LEU A 178 7.19 19.47 -10.92
CA LEU A 178 7.66 18.73 -9.76
C LEU A 178 8.90 17.89 -10.12
N GLU A 179 9.71 17.56 -9.12
CA GLU A 179 10.85 16.68 -9.34
C GLU A 179 10.44 15.20 -9.30
N SER A 180 10.88 14.41 -10.28
CA SER A 180 10.76 12.94 -10.30
C SER A 180 11.89 12.29 -9.49
N ALA A 181 11.64 11.10 -8.93
CA ALA A 181 12.69 10.29 -8.29
C ALA A 181 13.71 9.71 -9.30
N PHE A 182 13.30 9.63 -10.57
CA PHE A 182 14.04 8.96 -11.63
C PHE A 182 14.60 9.95 -12.65
N SER A 183 15.82 9.68 -13.09
CA SER A 183 16.50 10.39 -14.16
C SER A 183 15.89 10.08 -15.54
N MET A 184 16.36 10.77 -16.58
CA MET A 184 15.97 10.44 -17.97
C MET A 184 16.45 9.06 -18.40
N GLN A 185 17.59 8.61 -17.89
CA GLN A 185 18.17 7.31 -18.21
C GLN A 185 17.34 6.19 -17.58
N ASP A 186 16.96 6.36 -16.31
CA ASP A 186 16.07 5.42 -15.61
C ASP A 186 14.72 5.24 -16.33
N LYS A 187 14.19 6.31 -16.93
CA LYS A 187 12.92 6.27 -17.67
C LYS A 187 12.95 5.29 -18.86
N ALA A 188 14.09 5.17 -19.54
CA ALA A 188 14.22 4.23 -20.65
C ALA A 188 14.07 2.78 -20.16
N PHE A 189 14.68 2.47 -19.02
CA PHE A 189 14.58 1.16 -18.37
C PHE A 189 13.18 0.91 -17.80
N LEU A 190 12.61 1.89 -17.10
CA LEU A 190 11.29 1.77 -16.48
C LEU A 190 10.15 1.68 -17.50
N LYS A 191 10.37 2.06 -18.76
CA LYS A 191 9.36 1.95 -19.83
C LYS A 191 8.90 0.50 -20.04
N GLU A 192 9.73 -0.49 -19.71
CA GLU A 192 9.37 -1.91 -19.80
C GLU A 192 8.63 -2.43 -18.55
N PHE A 193 8.61 -1.64 -17.47
CA PHE A 193 8.05 -2.00 -16.17
C PHE A 193 7.01 -0.98 -15.70
N ASN A 194 5.84 -0.98 -16.36
CA ASN A 194 4.76 -0.05 -16.04
C ASN A 194 3.61 -0.74 -15.30
N LEU A 195 3.61 -0.63 -13.98
CA LEU A 195 2.44 -0.99 -13.18
C LEU A 195 1.29 0.03 -13.34
N SER A 196 1.63 1.31 -13.51
CA SER A 196 0.71 2.39 -13.89
C SER A 196 1.44 3.44 -14.71
N SER A 197 0.71 4.32 -15.41
CA SER A 197 1.31 5.37 -16.26
C SER A 197 1.82 6.58 -15.49
N THR A 198 1.31 6.81 -14.28
CA THR A 198 1.52 8.05 -13.51
C THR A 198 2.32 7.84 -12.22
N MET A 199 2.56 6.59 -11.81
CA MET A 199 3.27 6.24 -10.57
C MET A 199 4.18 5.03 -10.77
N HIS A 200 5.41 5.12 -10.26
CA HIS A 200 6.34 4.01 -10.18
C HIS A 200 6.42 3.47 -8.75
N PHE A 201 6.61 2.16 -8.61
CA PHE A 201 6.78 1.46 -7.32
C PHE A 201 5.82 1.94 -6.21
N PRO A 202 4.53 1.59 -6.28
CA PRO A 202 3.61 1.83 -5.18
C PRO A 202 4.09 1.05 -3.95
N PHE A 203 4.75 1.71 -3.01
CA PHE A 203 5.27 1.07 -1.79
C PHE A 203 4.23 1.03 -0.66
N LEU A 204 3.13 1.79 -0.80
CA LEU A 204 2.03 1.81 0.15
C LEU A 204 0.71 1.95 -0.59
N THR A 205 -0.24 1.05 -0.29
CA THR A 205 -1.64 1.22 -0.71
C THR A 205 -2.56 1.25 0.49
N SER A 206 -3.74 1.83 0.34
CA SER A 206 -4.79 1.72 1.34
C SER A 206 -6.13 1.41 0.73
N GLN A 207 -6.95 0.67 1.47
CA GLN A 207 -8.38 0.50 1.22
C GLN A 207 -9.16 1.06 2.39
N TRP A 208 -10.28 1.68 2.10
CA TRP A 208 -11.17 2.28 3.08
C TRP A 208 -12.50 1.54 3.05
N SER A 209 -12.95 1.09 4.22
CA SER A 209 -14.34 0.64 4.39
C SER A 209 -15.10 1.71 5.17
N GLY A 210 -16.17 2.22 4.57
CA GLY A 210 -17.15 3.04 5.28
C GLY A 210 -17.93 2.24 6.32
N ALA A 211 -18.59 2.95 7.24
CA ALA A 211 -19.42 2.35 8.27
C ALA A 211 -20.47 1.40 7.67
N GLY A 212 -20.59 0.20 8.24
CA GLY A 212 -21.53 -0.83 7.79
C GLY A 212 -21.09 -1.65 6.56
N LYS A 213 -19.92 -1.39 5.96
CA LYS A 213 -19.34 -2.28 4.96
C LYS A 213 -18.55 -3.40 5.63
N SER A 214 -18.64 -4.61 5.08
CA SER A 214 -17.82 -5.72 5.57
C SER A 214 -16.33 -5.42 5.37
N ARG A 215 -15.59 -5.45 6.47
CA ARG A 215 -14.12 -5.36 6.49
C ARG A 215 -13.48 -6.32 5.47
N MET A 216 -14.04 -7.52 5.34
CA MET A 216 -13.57 -8.56 4.42
C MET A 216 -13.49 -8.08 2.96
N ILE A 217 -14.37 -7.16 2.54
CA ILE A 217 -14.34 -6.59 1.18
C ILE A 217 -13.05 -5.78 0.98
N GLY A 218 -12.71 -4.93 1.95
CA GLY A 218 -11.47 -4.15 1.94
C GLY A 218 -10.23 -5.05 2.00
N GLU A 219 -10.27 -6.12 2.79
CA GLU A 219 -9.18 -7.11 2.87
C GLU A 219 -8.97 -7.85 1.54
N CYS A 220 -10.06 -8.29 0.89
CA CYS A 220 -10.00 -8.94 -0.42
C CYS A 220 -9.48 -8.00 -1.51
N GLN A 221 -9.93 -6.74 -1.50
CA GLN A 221 -9.45 -5.71 -2.43
C GLN A 221 -7.96 -5.42 -2.20
N SER A 222 -7.57 -5.23 -0.95
CA SER A 222 -6.18 -5.05 -0.54
C SER A 222 -5.32 -6.22 -1.01
N ALA A 223 -5.82 -7.44 -0.89
CA ALA A 223 -5.08 -8.63 -1.27
C ALA A 223 -4.88 -8.79 -2.77
N ARG A 224 -5.92 -8.50 -3.56
CA ARG A 224 -5.83 -8.42 -5.01
C ARG A 224 -4.77 -7.39 -5.43
N ASP A 225 -4.91 -6.17 -4.93
CA ASP A 225 -4.05 -5.05 -5.31
C ASP A 225 -2.59 -5.26 -4.87
N GLY A 226 -2.39 -5.76 -3.64
CA GLY A 226 -1.09 -6.11 -3.10
C GLY A 226 -0.42 -7.25 -3.88
N SER A 227 -1.17 -8.30 -4.24
CA SER A 227 -0.61 -9.40 -5.04
C SER A 227 -0.13 -8.96 -6.42
N THR A 228 -0.82 -7.99 -7.03
CA THR A 228 -0.40 -7.39 -8.31
C THR A 228 0.89 -6.60 -8.15
N ILE A 229 1.01 -5.81 -7.10
CA ILE A 229 2.22 -5.04 -6.80
C ILE A 229 3.40 -6.00 -6.51
N VAL A 230 3.18 -7.05 -5.71
CA VAL A 230 4.20 -8.07 -5.39
C VAL A 230 4.71 -8.75 -6.65
N LYS A 231 3.82 -9.15 -7.57
CA LYS A 231 4.22 -9.75 -8.86
C LYS A 231 5.06 -8.76 -9.69
N TYR A 232 4.62 -7.50 -9.79
CA TYR A 232 5.38 -6.44 -10.46
C TYR A 232 6.78 -6.24 -9.86
N LEU A 233 6.88 -6.11 -8.54
CA LEU A 233 8.16 -5.92 -7.85
C LEU A 233 9.07 -7.13 -8.02
N ASN A 234 8.51 -8.34 -7.95
CA ASN A 234 9.25 -9.57 -8.18
C ASN A 234 9.86 -9.60 -9.59
N GLU A 235 9.06 -9.31 -10.62
CA GLU A 235 9.55 -9.28 -12.01
C GLU A 235 10.61 -8.18 -12.21
N PHE A 236 10.34 -6.97 -11.73
CA PHE A 236 11.27 -5.84 -11.82
C PHE A 236 12.62 -6.17 -11.19
N HIS A 237 12.62 -6.57 -9.91
CA HIS A 237 13.86 -6.87 -9.20
C HIS A 237 14.56 -8.10 -9.77
N SER A 238 13.82 -9.06 -10.33
CA SER A 238 14.43 -10.22 -10.95
C SER A 238 15.23 -9.86 -12.19
N VAL A 239 14.67 -9.02 -13.04
CA VAL A 239 15.34 -8.54 -14.27
C VAL A 239 16.46 -7.57 -13.93
N ALA A 240 16.20 -6.58 -13.07
CA ALA A 240 17.19 -5.55 -12.72
C ALA A 240 18.44 -6.13 -12.05
N ASN A 241 18.30 -7.17 -11.24
CA ASN A 241 19.42 -7.77 -10.52
C ASN A 241 20.01 -9.01 -11.22
N GLY A 242 19.39 -9.53 -12.29
CA GLY A 242 19.82 -10.77 -12.95
C GLY A 242 19.75 -12.01 -12.05
N ARG A 243 18.92 -11.98 -10.99
CA ARG A 243 18.69 -13.07 -10.02
C ARG A 243 17.25 -13.01 -9.52
N PRO A 244 16.66 -14.08 -8.98
CA PRO A 244 15.36 -14.00 -8.33
C PRO A 244 15.30 -12.88 -7.28
N ALA A 245 14.18 -12.15 -7.24
CA ALA A 245 13.93 -11.16 -6.20
C ALA A 245 13.87 -11.80 -4.81
N THR A 246 14.39 -11.12 -3.80
CA THR A 246 14.23 -11.53 -2.41
C THR A 246 12.79 -11.29 -1.95
N ALA A 247 12.38 -11.99 -0.89
CA ALA A 247 11.06 -11.79 -0.31
C ALA A 247 10.84 -10.35 0.20
N VAL A 248 11.90 -9.65 0.58
CA VAL A 248 11.84 -8.25 1.03
C VAL A 248 11.68 -7.30 -0.17
N GLU A 249 12.48 -7.49 -1.23
CA GLU A 249 12.39 -6.70 -2.47
C GLU A 249 11.02 -6.79 -3.14
N ALA A 250 10.41 -7.98 -3.13
CA ALA A 250 9.09 -8.21 -3.71
C ALA A 250 7.93 -7.86 -2.75
N SER A 251 8.20 -7.45 -1.50
CA SER A 251 7.14 -7.22 -0.52
C SER A 251 6.39 -5.91 -0.76
N HIS A 252 5.12 -5.88 -0.34
CA HIS A 252 4.28 -4.69 -0.40
C HIS A 252 3.52 -4.49 0.90
N ILE A 253 3.30 -3.23 1.29
CA ILE A 253 2.52 -2.87 2.48
C ILE A 253 1.19 -2.27 2.03
N SER A 254 0.10 -2.89 2.46
CA SER A 254 -1.25 -2.37 2.28
C SER A 254 -1.94 -2.14 3.62
N VAL A 255 -2.74 -1.07 3.68
CA VAL A 255 -3.40 -0.54 4.87
C VAL A 255 -4.90 -0.61 4.64
N THR A 256 -5.60 -1.54 5.30
CA THR A 256 -7.07 -1.51 5.34
C THR A 256 -7.53 -0.68 6.53
N SER A 257 -8.27 0.37 6.27
CA SER A 257 -8.82 1.25 7.30
C SER A 257 -10.32 1.12 7.36
N ASP A 258 -10.81 0.78 8.54
CA ASP A 258 -12.22 0.81 8.88
C ASP A 258 -12.43 1.97 9.87
N MET A 259 -13.27 2.93 9.47
CA MET A 259 -13.51 4.15 10.25
C MET A 259 -14.02 3.88 11.66
N ASP A 260 -14.74 2.77 11.86
CA ASP A 260 -15.32 2.41 13.15
C ASP A 260 -14.28 1.82 14.11
N THR A 261 -13.20 1.21 13.57
CA THR A 261 -12.22 0.44 14.34
C THR A 261 -10.81 1.02 14.30
N ILE A 262 -10.62 2.26 13.82
CA ILE A 262 -9.31 2.94 13.85
C ILE A 262 -8.86 3.14 15.30
N ASN A 263 -8.07 2.19 15.81
CA ASN A 263 -7.30 2.30 17.04
C ASN A 263 -5.84 2.60 16.65
N ILE A 264 -5.21 3.56 17.34
CA ILE A 264 -3.79 3.97 17.20
C ILE A 264 -3.18 4.06 18.58
#